data_AF-A0A0Q6SFX8-F1
#
_entry.id   AF-A0A0Q6SFX8-F1
#
_cell.length_a   1.000
_cell.length_b   1.000
_cell.length_c   1.000
_cell.angle_alpha   90.00
_cell.angle_beta   90.00
_cell.angle_gamma   90.00
#
_symmetry.space_group_name_H-M   'P 1'
#
loop_
_entity.id
_entity.type
_entity.pdbx_description
1 polymer ?
#
loop_
_entity_poly.entity_id
_entity_poly.type
_entity_poly.pdbx_seq_one_letter_code
_entity_poly.pdbx_strand_id
1 'polypeptide(L)' 'MSNDSKPETKVTIEKLRNGRWAFVLKRGTVVYPAHGQFSNQIEAIAAGQAALRALESNR' A
#
# COMPACT_ATOMS: atom_id res chain seq x y z
N MET A 1 21.72 21.41 8.44
CA MET A 1 20.62 21.10 7.52
C MET A 1 20.37 19.61 7.60
N SER A 2 19.44 19.19 8.46
CA SER A 2 19.11 17.77 8.62
C SER A 2 17.91 17.48 7.73
N ASN A 3 18.17 16.97 6.53
CA ASN A 3 17.12 16.44 5.68
C ASN A 3 16.70 15.09 6.28
N ASP A 4 15.84 15.17 7.30
CA ASP A 4 15.11 14.04 7.87
C ASP A 4 14.07 13.58 6.84
N SER A 5 14.54 13.14 5.68
CA SER A 5 13.73 12.70 4.56
C SER A 5 13.14 11.34 4.92
N LYS A 6 12.11 11.37 5.79
CA LYS A 6 11.32 10.21 6.18
C LYS A 6 10.93 9.45 4.91
N PRO A 7 11.11 8.13 4.86
CA PRO A 7 10.87 7.37 3.63
C PRO A 7 9.40 7.50 3.23
N GLU A 8 9.19 7.93 1.98
CA GLU A 8 7.90 8.06 1.33
C GLU A 8 7.19 6.70 1.35
N THR A 9 5.94 6.69 1.78
CA THR A 9 5.12 5.47 1.83
C THR A 9 4.13 5.52 0.66
N LYS A 10 4.14 4.50 -0.19
CA LYS A 10 3.31 4.40 -1.40
C LYS A 10 2.46 3.14 -1.35
N VAL A 11 1.32 3.19 -2.01
CA VAL A 11 0.45 2.05 -2.26
C VAL A 11 0.39 1.79 -3.75
N THR A 12 0.57 0.53 -4.15
CA THR A 12 0.34 0.07 -5.52
C THR A 12 -0.75 -1.00 -5.53
N ILE A 13 -1.52 -1.06 -6.61
CA ILE A 13 -2.61 -2.03 -6.78
C ILE A 13 -2.20 -3.06 -7.81
N GLU A 14 -2.32 -4.33 -7.46
CA GLU A 14 -1.86 -5.44 -8.28
C GLU A 14 -2.95 -6.49 -8.44
N LYS A 15 -3.02 -7.10 -9.62
CA LYS A 15 -3.86 -8.26 -9.88
C LYS A 15 -3.06 -9.53 -9.61
N LEU A 16 -3.57 -10.36 -8.71
CA LEU A 16 -2.97 -11.62 -8.30
C LEU A 16 -3.18 -12.71 -9.36
N ARG A 17 -2.37 -13.78 -9.30
CA ARG A 17 -2.47 -14.94 -10.21
C ARG A 17 -3.84 -15.63 -10.18
N ASN A 18 -4.55 -15.54 -9.05
CA ASN A 18 -5.90 -16.09 -8.90
C ASN A 18 -7.01 -15.14 -9.44
N GLY A 19 -6.64 -14.05 -10.11
CA GLY A 19 -7.58 -13.08 -10.68
C GLY A 19 -8.13 -12.05 -9.69
N ARG A 20 -7.84 -12.18 -8.39
CA ARG A 20 -8.22 -11.23 -7.34
C ARG A 20 -7.28 -10.03 -7.31
N TRP A 21 -7.68 -8.98 -6.63
CA TRP A 21 -6.91 -7.75 -6.49
C TRP A 21 -6.30 -7.63 -5.10
N ALA A 22 -5.14 -7.00 -5.00
CA ALA A 22 -4.47 -6.72 -3.74
C ALA A 22 -3.81 -5.35 -3.78
N PHE A 23 -3.49 -4.80 -2.62
CA PHE A 23 -2.64 -3.62 -2.51
C PHE A 23 -1.28 -4.01 -1.92
N VAL A 24 -0.24 -3.31 -2.35
CA VAL A 24 1.14 -3.50 -1.91
C VAL A 24 1.64 -2.19 -1.33
N LEU A 25 2.17 -2.23 -0.12
CA LEU A 25 2.80 -1.08 0.52
C LEU A 25 4.28 -1.04 0.18
N LYS A 26 4.80 0.16 -0.11
CA LYS A 26 6.22 0.41 -0.33
C LYS A 26 6.67 1.55 0.56
N ARG A 27 7.76 1.39 1.30
CA ARG A 27 8.33 2.43 2.16
C ARG A 27 9.82 2.56 1.88
N GLY A 28 10.21 3.59 1.14
CA GLY A 28 11.57 3.71 0.61
C GLY A 28 11.92 2.51 -0.28
N THR A 29 12.98 1.78 0.06
CA THR A 29 13.43 0.56 -0.64
C THR A 29 12.71 -0.71 -0.19
N VAL A 30 11.91 -0.66 0.87
CA VAL A 30 11.21 -1.82 1.43
C VAL A 30 9.87 -2.00 0.74
N VAL A 31 9.65 -3.17 0.16
CA VAL A 31 8.36 -3.60 -0.40
C VAL A 31 7.74 -4.62 0.56
N TYR A 32 6.52 -4.34 1.02
CA TYR A 32 5.78 -5.25 1.89
C TYR A 32 5.00 -6.29 1.07
N PRO A 33 4.63 -7.43 1.66
CA PRO A 33 3.79 -8.41 0.99
C PRO A 33 2.48 -7.80 0.45
N ALA A 34 1.91 -8.41 -0.58
CA ALA A 34 0.60 -8.04 -1.06
C ALA A 34 -0.46 -8.32 0.03
N HIS A 35 -1.30 -7.33 0.30
CA HIS A 35 -2.34 -7.38 1.31
C HIS A 35 -3.72 -7.47 0.68
N GLY A 36 -4.52 -8.37 1.26
CA GLY A 36 -5.90 -8.63 0.86
C GLY A 36 -6.05 -9.49 -0.39
N GLN A 37 -7.29 -9.92 -0.64
CA GLN A 37 -7.70 -10.57 -1.87
C GLN A 37 -9.10 -10.07 -2.21
N PHE A 38 -9.18 -8.97 -2.93
CA PHE A 38 -10.41 -8.27 -3.25
C PHE A 38 -11.01 -8.78 -4.56
N SER A 39 -12.33 -8.72 -4.67
CA SER A 39 -13.04 -9.23 -5.85
C SER A 39 -12.92 -8.25 -7.02
N ASN A 40 -12.75 -6.96 -6.74
CA ASN A 40 -12.59 -5.91 -7.74
C ASN A 40 -11.45 -4.95 -7.36
N GLN A 41 -10.99 -4.17 -8.34
CA GLN A 41 -9.89 -3.23 -8.18
C GLN A 41 -10.23 -2.08 -7.22
N ILE A 42 -11.50 -1.65 -7.19
CA ILE A 42 -11.97 -0.51 -6.40
C ILE A 42 -11.85 -0.80 -4.90
N GLU A 43 -12.23 -2.01 -4.47
CA GLU A 43 -12.05 -2.47 -3.10
C GLU A 43 -10.57 -2.47 -2.68
N ALA A 44 -9.67 -2.93 -3.56
CA ALA A 44 -8.23 -2.91 -3.29
C ALA A 44 -7.69 -1.47 -3.18
N ILE A 45 -8.17 -0.54 -4.03
CA ILE A 45 -7.84 0.88 -3.95
C ILE A 45 -8.29 1.46 -2.60
N ALA A 46 -9.55 1.25 -2.23
CA ALA A 46 -10.11 1.79 -0.99
C ALA A 46 -9.35 1.25 0.25
N ALA A 47 -9.11 -0.05 0.31
CA ALA A 47 -8.36 -0.68 1.40
C ALA A 47 -6.91 -0.19 1.45
N GLY A 48 -6.25 -0.08 0.30
CA GLY A 48 -4.88 0.44 0.22
C GLY A 48 -4.78 1.89 0.68
N GLN A 49 -5.70 2.75 0.26
CA GLN A 49 -5.75 4.15 0.70
C GLN A 49 -6.03 4.28 2.21
N ALA A 50 -6.92 3.44 2.76
CA ALA A 50 -7.15 3.39 4.20
C ALA A 50 -5.88 2.95 4.97
N ALA A 51 -5.17 1.95 4.47
CA ALA A 51 -3.92 1.49 5.06
C ALA A 51 -2.84 2.59 5.02
N LEU A 52 -2.71 3.33 3.91
CA LEU A 52 -1.79 4.46 3.81
C LEU A 52 -2.10 5.54 4.86
N ARG A 53 -3.37 5.95 4.96
CA ARG A 53 -3.82 6.95 5.95
C ARG A 53 -3.57 6.50 7.38
N ALA A 54 -3.80 5.21 7.68
CA ALA A 54 -3.53 4.66 9.01
C ALA A 54 -2.03 4.72 9.36
N LEU A 55 -1.15 4.46 8.39
CA LEU A 55 0.30 4.56 8.57
C LEU A 55 0.80 6.00 8.67
N GLU A 56 0.12 6.96 8.02
CA GLU A 56 0.40 8.38 8.14
C GLU A 56 -0.10 8.97 9.46
N SER A 57 -1.26 8.52 9.94
CA SER A 57 -1.84 8.97 11.22
C SER A 57 -1.10 8.41 12.45
N ASN A 58 -0.45 7.26 12.32
CA ASN A 58 0.29 6.62 13.42
C ASN A 58 1.78 7.05 13.44
N ARG A 59 2.07 8.24 12.92
CA ARG A 59 3.42 8.73 12.57
C ARG A 59 3.72 10.08 13.19
#